data_AF-A0A8H5HSV5-F1
#
_entry.id   AF-A0A8H5HSV5-F1
#
_cell.length_a   1.000
_cell.length_b   1.000
_cell.length_c   1.000
_cell.angle_alpha   90.00
_cell.angle_beta   90.00
_cell.angle_gamma   90.00
#
_symmetry.space_group_name_H-M   'P 1'
#
loop_
_entity.id
_entity.type
_entity.pdbx_description
1 polymer ?
#
loop_
_entity_poly.entity_id
_entity_poly.type
_entity_poly.pdbx_seq_one_letter_code
_entity_poly.pdbx_strand_id
1 'polypeptide(L)'
;MSDSALTLTSQKFTIPHIPELFDPNFLNVLLPPPASSNDVLMEESDKVQPVPTNAMMEALQRSANHTFTANGAPALSTTNSPTLDAFLGLHSWIKAPEIDVLLTNSWKEDPGLTLRLIWQLRSIHDGKAEKEGFYRRVQFCGRQNRKFIEFFFLQGLRLVIQKASPYGHC
;
A
#
# COMPACT_ATOMS: atom_id res chain seq x y z
N MET A 1 -23.26 57.23 4.43
CA MET A 1 -21.90 56.66 4.32
C MET A 1 -21.45 56.38 5.73
N SER A 2 -21.48 55.11 6.12
CA SER A 2 -21.19 54.62 7.47
C SER A 2 -19.70 54.28 7.56
N ASP A 3 -18.97 55.00 8.42
CA ASP A 3 -17.55 54.74 8.67
C ASP A 3 -17.35 53.39 9.36
N SER A 4 -16.44 52.61 8.79
CA SER A 4 -16.09 51.27 9.25
C SER A 4 -15.07 51.36 10.37
N ALA A 5 -15.45 50.92 11.57
CA ALA A 5 -14.54 50.85 12.72
C ALA A 5 -13.49 49.74 12.51
N LEU A 6 -12.22 50.12 12.41
CA LEU A 6 -11.08 49.22 12.41
C LEU A 6 -10.96 48.53 13.79
N THR A 7 -11.16 47.21 13.82
CA THR A 7 -10.99 46.40 15.04
C THR A 7 -9.49 46.15 15.28
N LEU A 8 -8.89 46.91 16.19
CA LEU A 8 -7.55 46.70 16.72
C LEU A 8 -7.65 46.10 18.13
N THR A 9 -7.46 44.78 18.28
CA THR A 9 -7.31 44.16 19.60
C THR A 9 -6.01 43.36 19.68
N SER A 10 -4.87 44.05 19.59
CA SER A 10 -3.60 43.48 20.02
C SER A 10 -3.51 43.56 21.55
N GLN A 11 -4.07 42.59 22.25
CA GLN A 11 -3.93 42.49 23.70
C GLN A 11 -2.47 42.14 24.02
N LYS A 12 -1.79 43.00 24.78
CA LYS A 12 -0.41 42.79 25.22
C LYS A 12 -0.35 41.60 26.19
N PHE A 13 -0.07 40.42 25.65
CA PHE A 13 0.15 39.21 26.44
C PHE A 13 1.50 39.33 27.16
N THR A 14 1.46 39.68 28.43
CA THR A 14 2.64 39.57 29.30
C THR A 14 2.61 38.16 29.86
N ILE A 15 3.47 37.29 29.34
CA ILE A 15 3.65 35.94 29.87
C ILE A 15 4.13 36.10 31.32
N PRO A 16 3.47 35.49 32.32
CA PRO A 16 3.97 35.51 33.69
C PRO A 16 5.38 34.90 33.71
N HIS A 17 6.28 35.45 34.54
CA HIS A 17 7.65 34.99 34.61
C HIS A 17 7.69 33.56 35.18
N ILE A 18 7.87 32.57 34.30
CA ILE A 18 8.03 31.15 34.64
C ILE A 18 9.53 30.86 34.64
N PRO A 19 10.20 30.81 35.81
CA PRO A 19 11.65 30.64 35.88
C PRO A 19 12.12 29.32 35.24
N GLU A 20 11.30 28.27 35.33
CA GLU A 20 11.61 26.95 34.81
C GLU A 20 11.72 26.90 33.27
N LEU A 21 11.10 27.85 32.56
CA LEU A 21 11.19 27.93 31.09
C LEU A 21 12.54 28.46 30.61
N PHE A 22 13.28 29.16 31.48
CA PHE A 22 14.60 29.72 31.18
C PHE A 22 15.74 28.78 31.55
N ASP A 23 15.44 27.64 32.18
CA ASP A 23 16.43 26.63 32.52
C ASP A 23 16.74 25.77 31.28
N PRO A 24 17.99 25.77 30.77
CA PRO A 24 18.35 24.99 29.58
C PRO A 24 18.25 23.47 29.80
N ASN A 25 18.16 23.04 31.07
CA ASN A 25 18.02 21.65 31.46
C ASN A 25 16.57 21.22 31.73
N PHE A 26 15.59 22.13 31.68
CA PHE A 26 14.20 21.83 31.97
C PHE A 26 13.61 20.77 31.03
N LEU A 27 13.93 20.86 29.74
CA LEU A 27 13.47 19.89 28.75
C LEU A 27 14.04 18.48 29.01
N ASN A 28 15.21 18.35 29.61
CA ASN A 28 15.82 17.05 29.95
C ASN A 28 15.15 16.38 31.16
N VAL A 29 14.49 17.16 32.02
CA VAL A 29 13.72 16.64 33.16
C VAL A 29 12.34 16.16 32.70
N LEU A 30 11.72 16.87 31.75
CA LEU A 30 10.41 16.52 31.19
C LEU A 30 10.48 15.39 30.17
N LEU A 31 11.58 15.33 29.40
CA LEU A 31 11.82 14.32 28.38
C LEU A 31 12.96 13.45 28.89
N PRO A 32 12.67 12.32 29.58
CA PRO A 32 13.73 11.41 29.98
C PRO A 32 14.56 11.04 28.73
N PRO A 33 15.90 11.12 28.81
CA PRO A 33 16.75 10.81 27.68
C PRO A 33 16.44 9.38 27.21
N PRO A 34 16.34 9.13 25.89
CA PRO A 34 16.15 7.78 25.39
C PRO A 34 17.29 6.93 25.94
N ALA A 35 16.95 5.93 26.74
CA ALA A 35 17.92 5.01 27.31
C ALA A 35 18.84 4.53 26.19
N SER A 36 20.14 4.77 26.38
CA SER A 36 21.28 4.34 25.58
C SER A 36 20.93 3.44 24.39
N SER A 37 21.18 3.98 23.20
CA SER A 37 21.43 3.25 21.97
C SER A 37 22.30 2.01 22.19
N ASN A 38 21.68 0.85 22.39
CA ASN A 38 22.28 -0.46 22.22
C ASN A 38 21.26 -1.30 21.43
N ASP A 39 21.57 -1.46 20.14
CA ASP A 39 21.17 -2.56 19.27
C ASP A 39 19.70 -3.01 19.30
N VAL A 40 18.83 -2.26 18.62
CA VAL A 40 17.63 -2.86 18.03
C VAL A 40 18.02 -3.43 16.68
N LEU A 41 18.55 -4.66 16.70
CA LEU A 41 18.53 -5.53 15.53
C LEU A 41 17.06 -5.66 15.09
N MET A 42 16.76 -5.25 13.86
CA MET A 42 15.49 -5.56 13.21
C MET A 42 15.42 -7.08 13.00
N GLU A 43 14.98 -7.80 14.03
CA GLU A 43 14.43 -9.13 13.83
C GLU A 43 12.95 -8.99 13.48
N GLU A 44 12.61 -9.54 12.32
CA GLU A 44 11.28 -9.73 11.79
C GLU A 44 10.48 -10.60 12.79
N SER A 45 9.82 -9.93 13.74
CA SER A 45 9.12 -10.59 14.84
C SER A 45 7.62 -10.62 14.56
N ASP A 46 7.18 -11.74 14.00
CA ASP A 46 5.79 -12.23 14.06
C ASP A 46 5.43 -12.61 15.51
N LYS A 47 5.41 -11.64 16.44
CA LYS A 47 4.75 -11.76 17.75
C LYS A 47 4.24 -10.41 18.24
N VAL A 48 2.96 -10.15 17.96
CA VAL A 48 2.20 -8.99 18.42
C VAL A 48 2.03 -9.05 19.95
N GLN A 49 2.87 -8.31 20.67
CA GLN A 49 2.57 -7.89 22.05
C GLN A 49 1.73 -6.60 21.98
N PRO A 50 0.67 -6.44 22.80
CA PRO A 50 -0.14 -5.23 22.79
C PRO A 50 0.61 -4.10 23.50
N VAL A 51 1.39 -3.35 22.72
CA VAL A 51 1.84 -2.00 23.11
C VAL A 51 0.59 -1.19 23.43
N PRO A 52 0.55 -0.38 24.51
CA PRO A 52 -0.60 0.48 24.81
C PRO A 52 -0.85 1.41 23.61
N THR A 53 -1.80 1.03 22.77
CA THR A 53 -2.13 1.68 21.52
C THR A 53 -2.93 2.92 21.84
N ASN A 54 -2.26 4.08 21.82
CA ASN A 54 -2.95 5.35 21.82
C ASN A 54 -3.85 5.40 20.58
N ALA A 55 -5.18 5.49 20.77
CA ALA A 55 -6.17 5.48 19.70
C ALA A 55 -5.90 6.54 18.61
N MET A 56 -5.31 7.68 19.00
CA MET A 56 -4.86 8.72 18.07
C MET A 56 -3.72 8.26 17.14
N MET A 57 -2.76 7.49 17.67
CA MET A 57 -1.63 6.99 16.89
C MET A 57 -2.07 5.88 15.93
N GLU A 58 -3.02 5.03 16.33
CA GLU A 58 -3.66 4.05 15.43
C GLU A 58 -4.42 4.75 14.30
N ALA A 59 -5.17 5.82 14.61
CA ALA A 59 -5.90 6.59 13.60
C ALA A 59 -4.96 7.23 12.57
N LEU A 60 -3.80 7.75 13.01
CA LEU A 60 -2.78 8.30 12.11
C LEU A 60 -2.10 7.23 11.26
N GLN A 61 -1.80 6.06 11.83
CA GLN A 61 -1.25 4.94 11.06
C GLN A 61 -2.24 4.45 10.01
N ARG A 62 -3.55 4.47 10.31
CA ARG A 62 -4.60 4.09 9.36
C ARG A 62 -4.76 5.10 8.21
N SER A 63 -4.48 6.39 8.44
CA SER A 63 -4.50 7.43 7.40
C SER A 63 -3.17 7.61 6.66
N ALA A 64 -2.10 6.93 7.07
CA ALA A 64 -0.77 7.04 6.47
C ALA A 64 -0.74 6.65 4.97
N ASN A 65 -1.68 5.83 4.53
CA ASN A 65 -1.77 5.38 3.13
C ASN A 65 -2.55 6.33 2.23
N HIS A 66 -3.00 7.48 2.74
CA HIS A 66 -3.71 8.46 1.93
C HIS A 66 -2.71 9.34 1.17
N THR A 67 -2.93 9.49 -0.12
CA THR A 67 -2.16 10.39 -0.99
C THR A 67 -3.11 11.29 -1.78
N PHE A 68 -2.56 12.35 -2.39
CA PHE A 68 -3.33 13.23 -3.27
C PHE A 68 -2.93 12.99 -4.72
N THR A 69 -3.93 12.92 -5.59
CA THR A 69 -3.71 12.90 -7.04
C THR A 69 -3.21 14.27 -7.52
N ALA A 70 -2.73 14.34 -8.77
CA ALA A 70 -2.29 15.60 -9.39
C ALA A 70 -3.36 16.71 -9.37
N ASN A 71 -4.65 16.34 -9.28
CA ASN A 71 -5.78 17.25 -9.21
C ASN A 71 -6.22 17.56 -7.76
N GLY A 72 -5.45 17.15 -6.75
CA GLY A 72 -5.75 17.38 -5.33
C GLY A 72 -6.87 16.51 -4.76
N ALA A 73 -7.38 15.52 -5.53
CA ALA A 73 -8.37 14.58 -5.02
C ALA A 73 -7.71 13.52 -4.11
N PRO A 74 -8.36 13.12 -3.00
CA PRO A 74 -7.86 12.09 -2.10
C PRO A 74 -7.81 10.72 -2.80
N ALA A 75 -6.70 10.02 -2.63
CA ALA A 75 -6.41 8.69 -3.18
C ALA A 75 -5.65 7.85 -2.15
N LEU A 76 -5.40 6.59 -2.47
CA LEU A 76 -4.60 5.68 -1.66
C LEU A 76 -3.27 5.41 -2.35
N SER A 77 -2.15 5.48 -1.62
CA SER A 77 -0.84 5.01 -2.10
C SER A 77 -0.79 3.48 -2.15
N THR A 78 -1.37 2.82 -1.15
CA THR A 78 -1.44 1.36 -1.02
C THR A 78 -2.77 0.98 -0.37
N THR A 79 -3.28 -0.18 -0.73
CA THR A 79 -4.52 -0.75 -0.23
C THR A 79 -4.32 -1.72 0.93
N ASN A 80 -3.09 -1.80 1.48
CA ASN A 80 -2.67 -2.74 2.53
C ASN A 80 -2.77 -4.23 2.17
N SER A 81 -3.17 -4.56 0.92
CA SER A 81 -3.21 -5.93 0.43
C SER A 81 -2.34 -6.04 -0.83
N PRO A 82 -1.23 -6.79 -0.78
CA PRO A 82 -0.29 -6.84 -1.89
C PRO A 82 -0.92 -7.41 -3.17
N THR A 83 -1.91 -8.28 -3.05
CA THR A 83 -2.68 -8.79 -4.21
C THR A 83 -3.48 -7.68 -4.92
N LEU A 84 -4.11 -6.78 -4.17
CA LEU A 84 -4.94 -5.71 -4.72
C LEU A 84 -4.08 -4.55 -5.24
N ASP A 85 -2.97 -4.27 -4.58
CA ASP A 85 -1.93 -3.36 -5.07
C ASP A 85 -1.35 -3.86 -6.39
N ALA A 86 -1.09 -5.17 -6.52
CA ALA A 86 -0.69 -5.76 -7.79
C ALA A 86 -1.77 -5.56 -8.87
N PHE A 87 -3.06 -5.75 -8.58
CA PHE A 87 -4.14 -5.55 -9.57
C PHE A 87 -4.23 -4.12 -10.10
N LEU A 88 -4.08 -3.13 -9.21
CA LEU A 88 -4.06 -1.72 -9.58
C LEU A 88 -2.78 -1.39 -10.37
N GLY A 89 -1.62 -1.80 -9.86
CA GLY A 89 -0.29 -1.50 -10.42
C GLY A 89 0.02 -2.23 -11.74
N LEU A 90 -0.68 -3.31 -12.06
CA LEU A 90 -0.52 -4.01 -13.34
C LEU A 90 -1.13 -3.19 -14.49
N HIS A 91 -0.38 -2.21 -15.01
CA HIS A 91 -0.76 -1.39 -16.16
C HIS A 91 0.43 -1.16 -17.11
N SER A 92 0.16 -0.76 -18.36
CA SER A 92 1.17 -0.61 -19.41
C SER A 92 2.30 0.39 -19.09
N TRP A 93 2.06 1.37 -18.23
CA TRP A 93 3.03 2.45 -17.93
C TRP A 93 4.03 2.10 -16.81
N ILE A 94 3.92 0.94 -16.18
CA ILE A 94 4.72 0.60 -15.00
C ILE A 94 6.04 -0.04 -15.40
N LYS A 95 7.10 0.22 -14.62
CA LYS A 95 8.44 -0.27 -14.95
C LYS A 95 8.56 -1.76 -14.59
N ALA A 96 9.27 -2.52 -15.43
CA ALA A 96 9.50 -3.95 -15.22
C ALA A 96 9.98 -4.37 -13.81
N PRO A 97 10.96 -3.71 -13.16
CA PRO A 97 11.40 -4.11 -11.81
C PRO A 97 10.32 -3.93 -10.75
N GLU A 98 9.44 -2.95 -10.90
CA GLU A 98 8.34 -2.69 -9.97
C GLU A 98 7.26 -3.77 -10.06
N ILE A 99 7.01 -4.29 -11.27
CA ILE A 99 6.13 -5.43 -11.51
C ILE A 99 6.65 -6.67 -10.77
N ASP A 100 7.95 -6.93 -10.83
CA ASP A 100 8.55 -8.10 -10.19
C ASP A 100 8.37 -8.04 -8.67
N VAL A 101 8.50 -6.85 -8.06
CA VAL A 101 8.26 -6.64 -6.62
C VAL A 101 6.79 -6.87 -6.28
N LEU A 102 5.86 -6.25 -7.03
CA LEU A 102 4.42 -6.41 -6.81
C LEU A 102 3.98 -7.87 -6.93
N LEU A 103 4.47 -8.58 -7.96
CA LEU A 103 4.19 -10.01 -8.14
C LEU A 103 4.82 -10.87 -7.04
N THR A 104 6.03 -10.54 -6.59
CA THR A 104 6.67 -11.30 -5.50
C THR A 104 5.89 -11.16 -4.21
N ASN A 105 5.40 -9.96 -3.90
CA ASN A 105 4.63 -9.70 -2.69
C ASN A 105 3.25 -10.35 -2.75
N SER A 106 2.54 -10.25 -3.87
CA SER A 106 1.23 -10.92 -4.04
C SER A 106 1.35 -12.44 -4.05
N TRP A 107 2.44 -12.98 -4.61
CA TRP A 107 2.71 -14.42 -4.61
C TRP A 107 2.94 -15.00 -3.21
N LYS A 108 3.54 -14.22 -2.30
CA LYS A 108 3.71 -14.60 -0.89
C LYS A 108 2.38 -14.63 -0.13
N GLU A 109 1.44 -13.76 -0.49
CA GLU A 109 0.10 -13.70 0.13
C GLU A 109 -0.80 -14.82 -0.40
N ASP A 110 -1.11 -14.83 -1.70
CA ASP A 110 -1.91 -15.89 -2.33
C ASP A 110 -1.47 -16.15 -3.78
N PRO A 111 -0.86 -17.32 -4.07
CA PRO A 111 -0.38 -17.64 -5.41
C PRO A 111 -1.53 -17.93 -6.39
N GLY A 112 -2.70 -18.37 -5.93
CA GLY A 112 -3.84 -18.71 -6.79
C GLY A 112 -4.51 -17.48 -7.40
N LEU A 113 -4.75 -16.44 -6.59
CA LEU A 113 -5.27 -15.15 -6.99
C LEU A 113 -4.26 -14.39 -7.85
N THR A 114 -2.98 -14.42 -7.48
CA THR A 114 -1.91 -13.83 -8.30
C THR A 114 -1.88 -14.44 -9.70
N LEU A 115 -2.12 -15.75 -9.82
CA LEU A 115 -2.19 -16.38 -11.13
C LEU A 115 -3.42 -15.94 -11.92
N ARG A 116 -4.61 -15.93 -11.29
CA ARG A 116 -5.85 -15.41 -11.92
C ARG A 116 -5.67 -13.97 -12.42
N LEU A 117 -4.95 -13.16 -11.65
CA LEU A 117 -4.61 -11.79 -11.98
C LEU A 117 -3.73 -11.70 -13.24
N ILE A 118 -2.73 -12.58 -13.36
CA ILE A 118 -1.90 -12.67 -14.57
C ILE A 118 -2.75 -13.09 -15.77
N TRP A 119 -3.67 -14.03 -15.60
CA TRP A 119 -4.57 -14.48 -16.67
C TRP A 119 -5.58 -13.41 -17.10
N GLN A 120 -6.03 -12.56 -16.18
CA GLN A 120 -6.91 -11.43 -16.47
C GLN A 120 -6.28 -10.45 -17.47
N LEU A 121 -4.94 -10.31 -17.50
CA LEU A 121 -4.24 -9.45 -18.44
C LEU A 121 -4.30 -9.95 -19.89
N ARG A 122 -4.48 -11.26 -20.09
CA ARG A 122 -4.55 -11.89 -21.41
C ARG A 122 -5.92 -11.72 -22.08
N SER A 123 -6.97 -11.56 -21.28
CA SER A 123 -8.35 -11.51 -21.81
C SER A 123 -8.54 -10.27 -22.68
N ILE A 124 -8.83 -10.50 -23.98
CA ILE A 124 -9.06 -9.46 -24.98
C ILE A 124 -10.46 -8.84 -24.83
N HIS A 125 -11.43 -9.59 -24.30
CA HIS A 125 -12.83 -9.17 -24.21
C HIS A 125 -13.18 -8.48 -22.90
N ASP A 126 -12.42 -8.70 -21.82
CA ASP A 126 -12.81 -8.27 -20.47
C ASP A 126 -11.61 -7.90 -19.57
N GLY A 127 -10.41 -7.76 -20.14
CA GLY A 127 -9.15 -7.53 -19.41
C GLY A 127 -8.34 -6.35 -19.94
N LYS A 128 -7.24 -6.00 -19.25
CA LYS A 128 -6.32 -4.91 -19.66
C LYS A 128 -5.56 -5.21 -20.97
N ALA A 129 -5.76 -6.38 -21.58
CA ALA A 129 -5.25 -6.82 -22.89
C ALA A 129 -3.75 -6.55 -23.13
N GLU A 130 -2.92 -6.66 -22.10
CA GLU A 130 -1.49 -6.35 -22.16
C GLU A 130 -0.68 -7.60 -22.51
N LYS A 131 -0.50 -7.84 -23.82
CA LYS A 131 0.14 -9.06 -24.33
C LYS A 131 1.61 -9.19 -23.93
N GLU A 132 2.38 -8.11 -24.00
CA GLU A 132 3.82 -8.13 -23.66
C GLU A 132 4.06 -8.25 -22.15
N GLY A 133 3.28 -7.53 -21.36
CA GLY A 133 3.27 -7.65 -19.90
C GLY A 133 2.93 -9.06 -19.43
N PHE A 134 1.96 -9.72 -20.07
CA PHE A 134 1.59 -11.10 -19.79
C PHE A 134 2.77 -12.06 -19.93
N TYR A 135 3.49 -12.04 -21.07
CA TYR A 135 4.61 -12.97 -21.28
C TYR A 135 5.73 -12.80 -20.27
N ARG A 136 6.08 -11.55 -19.92
CA ARG A 136 7.11 -11.27 -18.91
C ARG A 136 6.70 -11.77 -17.52
N ARG A 137 5.42 -11.62 -17.17
CA ARG A 137 4.86 -12.06 -15.88
C ARG A 137 4.74 -13.58 -15.79
N VAL A 138 4.37 -14.25 -16.89
CA VAL A 138 4.39 -15.72 -16.99
C VAL A 138 5.81 -16.26 -16.86
N GLN A 139 6.80 -15.60 -17.45
CA GLN A 139 8.21 -15.98 -17.28
C GLN A 139 8.66 -15.86 -15.81
N PHE A 140 8.29 -14.78 -15.11
CA PHE A 140 8.53 -14.65 -13.67
C PHE A 140 7.91 -15.80 -12.87
N CYS A 141 6.63 -16.08 -13.09
CA CYS A 141 5.92 -17.17 -12.42
C CYS A 141 6.55 -18.54 -12.72
N GLY A 142 7.05 -18.74 -13.95
CA GLY A 142 7.74 -19.96 -14.41
C GLY A 142 9.00 -20.28 -13.63
N ARG A 143 9.68 -19.25 -13.11
CA ARG A 143 10.86 -19.40 -12.26
C ARG A 143 10.54 -19.86 -10.85
N GLN A 144 9.33 -19.58 -10.34
CA GLN A 144 8.93 -19.93 -8.97
C GLN A 144 8.44 -21.37 -8.85
N ASN A 145 7.46 -21.79 -9.67
CA ASN A 145 6.87 -23.13 -9.55
C ASN A 145 6.31 -23.67 -10.87
N ARG A 146 7.15 -24.40 -11.62
CA ARG A 146 6.80 -24.95 -12.95
C ARG A 146 5.59 -25.89 -12.94
N LYS A 147 5.46 -26.76 -11.92
CA LYS A 147 4.35 -27.72 -11.81
C LYS A 147 3.00 -27.05 -11.52
N PHE A 148 3.01 -25.97 -10.74
CA PHE A 148 1.79 -25.22 -10.40
C PHE A 148 1.21 -24.52 -11.63
N ILE A 149 2.09 -23.99 -12.50
CA ILE A 149 1.67 -23.38 -13.77
C ILE A 149 1.09 -24.40 -14.73
N GLU A 150 1.69 -25.58 -14.89
CA GLU A 150 1.13 -26.60 -15.80
C GLU A 150 -0.27 -27.04 -15.35
N PHE A 151 -0.47 -27.28 -14.05
CA PHE A 151 -1.79 -27.63 -13.51
C PHE A 151 -2.83 -26.53 -13.77
N PHE A 152 -2.46 -25.27 -13.54
CA PHE A 152 -3.36 -24.14 -13.77
C PHE A 152 -3.54 -23.78 -15.25
N PHE A 153 -2.54 -24.00 -16.10
CA PHE A 153 -2.64 -23.81 -17.54
C PHE A 153 -3.65 -24.80 -18.12
N LEU A 154 -3.62 -26.06 -17.67
CA LEU A 154 -4.61 -27.08 -18.03
C LEU A 154 -6.02 -26.73 -17.52
N GLN A 155 -6.15 -26.23 -16.28
CA GLN A 155 -7.43 -25.75 -15.73
C GLN A 155 -7.97 -24.53 -16.48
N GLY A 156 -7.12 -23.55 -16.80
CA GLY A 156 -7.46 -22.34 -17.53
C GLY A 156 -7.88 -22.63 -18.97
N LEU A 157 -7.16 -23.53 -19.67
CA LEU A 157 -7.55 -23.97 -21.01
C LEU A 157 -8.91 -24.68 -20.99
N ARG A 158 -9.18 -25.49 -19.96
CA ARG A 158 -10.48 -26.19 -19.80
C ARG A 158 -11.64 -25.21 -19.62
N LEU A 159 -11.46 -24.15 -18.84
CA LEU A 159 -12.48 -23.10 -18.64
C LEU A 159 -12.74 -22.30 -19.93
N VAL A 160 -11.69 -21.99 -20.70
CA VAL A 160 -11.83 -21.31 -22.00
C VAL A 160 -12.54 -22.21 -23.03
N ILE A 161 -12.22 -23.50 -23.07
CA ILE A 161 -12.89 -24.47 -23.93
C ILE A 161 -14.38 -24.61 -23.56
N GLN A 162 -14.72 -24.62 -22.27
CA GLN A 162 -16.12 -24.70 -21.82
C GLN A 162 -16.94 -23.46 -22.21
N LYS A 163 -16.34 -22.26 -22.19
CA LYS A 163 -17.05 -21.02 -22.60
C LYS A 163 -17.20 -20.87 -24.12
N ALA A 164 -16.38 -21.58 -24.91
CA ALA A 164 -16.46 -21.60 -26.36
C ALA A 164 -17.53 -22.56 -26.94
N SER A 165 -18.29 -23.26 -26.10
CA SER A 165 -19.40 -24.12 -26.51
C SER A 165 -20.78 -23.58 -26.10
N PRO A 166 -21.26 -22.43 -26.61
CA PRO A 166 -22.64 -21.99 -26.36
C PRO A 166 -23.67 -22.53 -27.38
N TYR A 167 -23.32 -23.33 -28.38
CA TYR A 167 -24.30 -23.90 -29.32
C TYR A 167 -24.03 -25.38 -29.61
N GLY A 168 -24.64 -26.24 -28.80
CA GLY A 168 -24.65 -27.69 -28.97
C GLY A 168 -25.96 -28.28 -28.46
N HIS A 169 -27.09 -27.70 -28.91
CA HIS A 169 -28.41 -28.32 -28.83
C HIS A 169 -28.99 -28.31 -30.24
N CYS A 170 -28.88 -29.46 -30.90
CA CYS A 170 -29.83 -29.92 -31.91
C CYS A 170 -30.44 -31.20 -31.36
#